data_AF-A0A2P2GJK7-F1
#
_entry.id   AF-A0A2P2GJK7-F1
#
_cell.length_a   1.000
_cell.length_b   1.000
_cell.length_c   1.000
_cell.angle_alpha   90.00
_cell.angle_beta   90.00
_cell.angle_gamma   90.00
#
_symmetry.space_group_name_H-M   'P 1'
#
loop_
_entity.id
_entity.type
_entity.pdbx_description
1 polymer ?
#
loop_
_entity_poly.entity_id
_entity_poly.type
_entity_poly.pdbx_seq_one_letter_code
_entity_poly.pdbx_strand_id
1 'polypeptide(L)'
;MAEAVVSAAREDFTNRIGREVHSMSKAGRMATYEWQAIADEFLDYLGALSVATPDLDSAEAKAALKDASEAAAGAVAYAAYHPHCTFHVFLEYVNFGMSYDPGDDSPAERVTPGEWTDALCLAVLRDKAQWHGEAFHFARQKFAEQAQGTPAGELVTGWTAVVLDHTGDDEEYPPGARAKLAAVDGALDRIRTRAAETGEALLDRPDSVALHALRALLVEDREAFDATLADLLTAHAAVQGPAASPSTLVPLVPVALSALAYRTLGWTPAVRTDYLPHALVTGFESQGPRVAGFGEDRRPDAVAALAAGPLVVERPACERDGIQRVGAMYDAYLQEAFTAGEGKPLAVARLSSVMDDQKRLFQWRAGNPGDLVDAQLATLRLASQMGAALFRIALAEPGTDVEVSIGGRTLRYAAERGRSAGAGYWQTAVAFALITGVREDLAPLVLTGPTFAHPDGSAFTAYRAALHAYLKGTEPEAAARRALQEAEKAKDWGFAMPPAVLLSQLVEGDEESFNLALADALETHRAYYQVADRGDGPEASVNLDVLALACHARRRGWSIRVESPYLPQYLLQAAEPL
;
A
#
# COMPACT_ATOMS: atom_id res chain seq x y z
N MET A 1 16.17 -11.58 23.61
CA MET A 1 15.28 -10.50 24.09
C MET A 1 14.21 -11.08 25.01
N ALA A 2 13.74 -10.35 26.02
CA ALA A 2 12.68 -10.85 26.90
C ALA A 2 11.32 -10.89 26.17
N GLU A 3 10.57 -11.99 26.31
CA GLU A 3 9.26 -12.20 25.69
C GLU A 3 8.27 -11.07 26.00
N ALA A 4 8.31 -10.52 27.22
CA ALA A 4 7.46 -9.41 27.64
C ALA A 4 7.69 -8.12 26.82
N VAL A 5 8.94 -7.83 26.42
CA VAL A 5 9.29 -6.65 25.62
C VAL A 5 8.75 -6.81 24.19
N VAL A 6 8.95 -7.99 23.61
CA VAL A 6 8.44 -8.33 22.26
C VAL A 6 6.91 -8.31 22.24
N SER A 7 6.26 -8.84 23.29
CA SER A 7 4.81 -8.81 23.42
C SER A 7 4.27 -7.38 23.52
N ALA A 8 4.89 -6.54 24.35
CA ALA A 8 4.47 -5.15 24.53
C ALA A 8 4.54 -4.33 23.24
N ALA A 9 5.59 -4.52 22.43
CA ALA A 9 5.71 -3.84 21.15
C ALA A 9 4.61 -4.22 20.14
N ARG A 10 4.09 -5.46 20.20
CA ARG A 10 3.04 -5.97 19.29
C ARG A 10 1.62 -5.74 19.80
N GLU A 11 1.43 -5.75 21.11
CA GLU A 11 0.10 -5.69 21.71
C GLU A 11 -0.61 -4.38 21.38
N ASP A 12 -1.81 -4.50 20.78
CA ASP A 12 -2.67 -3.38 20.37
C ASP A 12 -1.94 -2.31 19.53
N PHE A 13 -0.88 -2.69 18.80
CA PHE A 13 0.01 -1.73 18.13
C PHE A 13 -0.75 -0.74 17.26
N THR A 14 -1.63 -1.22 16.37
CA THR A 14 -2.40 -0.37 15.45
C THR A 14 -3.20 0.72 16.16
N ASN A 15 -3.94 0.37 17.22
CA ASN A 15 -4.69 1.37 17.97
C ASN A 15 -3.76 2.28 18.79
N ARG A 16 -2.64 1.76 19.30
CA ARG A 16 -1.66 2.54 20.05
C ARG A 16 -1.02 3.62 19.16
N ILE A 17 -0.44 3.23 18.02
CA ILE A 17 0.22 4.17 17.10
C ILE A 17 -0.78 5.18 16.53
N GLY A 18 -2.01 4.76 16.21
CA GLY A 18 -3.06 5.67 15.77
C GLY A 18 -3.45 6.71 16.84
N ARG A 19 -3.58 6.31 18.11
CA ARG A 19 -3.83 7.23 19.24
C ARG A 19 -2.66 8.19 19.45
N GLU A 20 -1.44 7.70 19.34
CA GLU A 20 -0.22 8.49 19.54
C GLU A 20 -0.07 9.58 18.48
N VAL A 21 -0.14 9.22 17.20
CA VAL A 21 -0.08 10.16 16.07
C VAL A 21 -1.16 11.24 16.22
N HIS A 22 -2.40 10.86 16.53
CA HIS A 22 -3.50 11.81 16.70
C HIS A 22 -3.37 12.68 17.96
N SER A 23 -2.71 12.16 19.01
CA SER A 23 -2.42 12.92 20.22
C SER A 23 -1.33 13.97 19.96
N MET A 24 -0.23 13.57 19.32
CA MET A 24 0.86 14.47 18.92
C MET A 24 0.34 15.58 18.00
N SER A 25 -0.47 15.24 16.99
CA SER A 25 -1.05 16.22 16.07
C SER A 25 -2.00 17.24 16.73
N LYS A 26 -2.58 16.89 17.89
CA LYS A 26 -3.42 17.80 18.68
C LYS A 26 -2.62 18.66 19.65
N ALA A 27 -1.47 18.16 20.11
CA ALA A 27 -0.59 18.88 21.03
C ALA A 27 0.13 20.06 20.35
N GLY A 28 0.32 20.00 19.03
CA GLY A 28 0.93 21.07 18.26
C GLY A 28 1.27 20.64 16.84
N ARG A 29 2.14 21.42 16.19
CA ARG A 29 2.77 20.97 14.94
C ARG A 29 3.74 19.84 15.29
N MET A 30 3.66 18.74 14.55
CA MET A 30 4.64 17.66 14.66
C MET A 30 5.94 18.13 14.01
N ALA A 31 7.03 18.10 14.75
CA ALA A 31 8.34 18.56 14.32
C ALA A 31 9.30 17.37 14.21
N THR A 32 10.62 17.61 14.22
CA THR A 32 11.63 16.55 14.03
C THR A 32 11.46 15.43 15.07
N TYR A 33 11.22 15.79 16.34
CA TYR A 33 11.08 14.83 17.44
C TYR A 33 9.85 13.94 17.30
N GLU A 34 8.66 14.50 17.04
CA GLU A 34 7.43 13.70 16.93
C GLU A 34 7.52 12.70 15.77
N TRP A 35 8.09 13.11 14.63
CA TRP A 35 8.29 12.22 13.49
C TRP A 35 9.32 11.11 13.76
N GLN A 36 10.40 11.42 14.50
CA GLN A 36 11.37 10.41 14.94
C GLN A 36 10.74 9.41 15.90
N ALA A 37 9.99 9.88 16.90
CA ALA A 37 9.32 9.00 17.85
C ALA A 37 8.34 8.03 17.16
N ILE A 38 7.62 8.49 16.13
CA ILE A 38 6.76 7.62 15.33
C ILE A 38 7.57 6.59 14.54
N ALA A 39 8.68 7.01 13.93
CA ALA A 39 9.56 6.07 13.21
C ALA A 39 10.10 4.98 14.16
N ASP A 40 10.49 5.36 15.38
CA ASP A 40 10.99 4.46 16.41
C ASP A 40 9.92 3.44 16.86
N GLU A 41 8.65 3.86 17.05
CA GLU A 41 7.55 2.93 17.36
C GLU A 41 7.32 1.90 16.24
N PHE A 42 7.39 2.31 14.97
CA PHE A 42 7.31 1.37 13.85
C PHE A 42 8.52 0.43 13.77
N LEU A 43 9.72 0.92 14.10
CA LEU A 43 10.93 0.10 14.16
C LEU A 43 10.87 -0.93 15.28
N ASP A 44 10.37 -0.55 16.46
CA ASP A 44 10.13 -1.48 17.55
C ASP A 44 9.09 -2.53 17.16
N TYR A 45 8.02 -2.12 16.48
CA TYR A 45 7.04 -3.08 15.97
C TYR A 45 7.65 -4.04 14.95
N LEU A 46 8.42 -3.53 13.98
CA LEU A 46 9.09 -4.34 12.96
C LEU A 46 10.09 -5.32 13.58
N GLY A 47 10.87 -4.86 14.56
CA GLY A 47 11.76 -5.70 15.34
C GLY A 47 11.03 -6.80 16.10
N ALA A 48 9.88 -6.48 16.69
CA ALA A 48 9.06 -7.48 17.37
C ALA A 48 8.40 -8.50 16.42
N LEU A 49 8.03 -8.09 15.20
CA LEU A 49 7.57 -8.99 14.15
C LEU A 49 8.66 -9.98 13.73
N SER A 50 9.93 -9.55 13.71
CA SER A 50 11.06 -10.41 13.32
C SER A 50 11.24 -11.64 14.23
N VAL A 51 10.76 -11.57 15.48
CA VAL A 51 10.83 -12.70 16.42
C VAL A 51 9.89 -13.84 16.00
N ALA A 52 8.73 -13.52 15.43
CA ALA A 52 7.78 -14.53 14.95
C ALA A 52 8.03 -14.93 13.49
N THR A 53 8.47 -13.97 12.68
CA THR A 53 8.78 -14.14 11.25
C THR A 53 10.14 -13.52 10.95
N PRO A 54 11.25 -14.26 11.15
CA PRO A 54 12.62 -13.73 10.98
C PRO A 54 12.89 -13.11 9.60
N ASP A 55 12.27 -13.65 8.55
CA ASP A 55 12.43 -13.13 7.19
C ASP A 55 11.69 -11.81 6.95
N LEU A 56 10.75 -11.44 7.84
CA LEU A 56 9.83 -10.29 7.71
C LEU A 56 9.03 -10.27 6.40
N ASP A 57 8.82 -11.43 5.76
CA ASP A 57 8.03 -11.55 4.54
C ASP A 57 6.52 -11.55 4.85
N SER A 58 5.99 -10.40 5.21
CA SER A 58 4.56 -10.20 5.42
C SER A 58 4.10 -8.81 4.95
N ALA A 59 2.83 -8.70 4.59
CA ALA A 59 2.23 -7.42 4.22
C ALA A 59 2.29 -6.40 5.37
N GLU A 60 2.13 -6.88 6.60
CA GLU A 60 2.23 -6.08 7.82
C GLU A 60 3.63 -5.50 8.01
N ALA A 61 4.69 -6.32 7.91
CA ALA A 61 6.07 -5.86 8.01
C ALA A 61 6.42 -4.87 6.89
N LYS A 62 5.92 -5.10 5.68
CA LYS A 62 6.09 -4.20 4.53
C LYS A 62 5.45 -2.82 4.79
N ALA A 63 4.25 -2.80 5.37
CA ALA A 63 3.55 -1.57 5.71
C ALA A 63 4.22 -0.82 6.88
N ALA A 64 4.65 -1.53 7.92
CA ALA A 64 5.38 -0.94 9.05
C ALA A 64 6.72 -0.32 8.59
N LEU A 65 7.49 -1.01 7.74
CA LEU A 65 8.72 -0.44 7.15
C LEU A 65 8.43 0.81 6.32
N LYS A 66 7.34 0.81 5.55
CA LYS A 66 6.94 1.97 4.74
C LYS A 66 6.76 3.19 5.64
N ASP A 67 5.93 3.08 6.67
CA ASP A 67 5.61 4.23 7.53
C ASP A 67 6.77 4.60 8.48
N ALA A 68 7.62 3.65 8.90
CA ALA A 68 8.89 3.96 9.56
C ALA A 68 9.75 4.87 8.66
N SER A 69 9.88 4.52 7.38
CA SER A 69 10.64 5.30 6.40
C SER A 69 10.03 6.67 6.14
N GLU A 70 8.71 6.76 5.95
CA GLU A 70 8.03 8.04 5.69
C GLU A 70 8.08 8.97 6.92
N ALA A 71 7.95 8.43 8.14
CA ALA A 71 8.09 9.20 9.37
C ALA A 71 9.54 9.71 9.55
N ALA A 72 10.55 8.84 9.38
CA ALA A 72 11.95 9.23 9.51
C ALA A 72 12.36 10.26 8.43
N ALA A 73 11.91 10.07 7.18
CA ALA A 73 12.10 11.05 6.11
C ALA A 73 11.33 12.35 6.39
N GLY A 74 10.16 12.28 7.04
CA GLY A 74 9.40 13.43 7.51
C GLY A 74 10.15 14.29 8.54
N ALA A 75 10.87 13.65 9.47
CA ALA A 75 11.75 14.34 10.41
C ALA A 75 12.89 15.06 9.68
N VAL A 76 13.55 14.39 8.73
CA VAL A 76 14.59 14.98 7.88
C VAL A 76 14.04 16.13 7.03
N ALA A 77 12.85 15.97 6.45
CA ALA A 77 12.18 17.00 5.65
C ALA A 77 11.81 18.21 6.51
N TYR A 78 11.32 18.01 7.74
CA TYR A 78 11.08 19.11 8.67
C TYR A 78 12.38 19.87 8.98
N ALA A 79 13.44 19.15 9.33
CA ALA A 79 14.76 19.73 9.56
C ALA A 79 15.37 20.37 8.30
N ALA A 80 15.00 19.96 7.08
CA ALA A 80 15.52 20.53 5.84
C ALA A 80 14.76 21.78 5.41
N TYR A 81 13.44 21.68 5.37
CA TYR A 81 12.56 22.59 4.63
C TYR A 81 11.86 23.60 5.52
N HIS A 82 11.52 23.26 6.77
CA HIS A 82 10.87 24.22 7.66
C HIS A 82 11.88 25.28 8.12
N PRO A 83 11.54 26.59 8.16
CA PRO A 83 10.24 27.22 7.86
C PRO A 83 10.04 27.71 6.41
N HIS A 84 10.88 27.31 5.46
CA HIS A 84 11.03 27.99 4.17
C HIS A 84 10.22 27.38 3.02
N CYS A 85 9.94 26.08 3.04
CA CYS A 85 9.31 25.38 1.92
C CYS A 85 8.06 24.59 2.36
N THR A 86 7.12 24.43 1.43
CA THR A 86 5.98 23.53 1.63
C THR A 86 6.42 22.09 1.46
N PHE A 87 5.98 21.21 2.36
CA PHE A 87 6.15 19.76 2.23
C PHE A 87 5.00 19.02 2.93
N HIS A 88 4.86 17.72 2.66
CA HIS A 88 3.81 16.88 3.19
C HIS A 88 4.37 15.53 3.61
N VAL A 89 3.91 15.03 4.76
CA VAL A 89 4.24 13.70 5.29
C VAL A 89 2.95 12.90 5.37
N PHE A 90 2.96 11.65 4.89
CA PHE A 90 1.80 10.76 4.92
C PHE A 90 2.18 9.39 5.45
N LEU A 91 1.42 8.91 6.43
CA LEU A 91 1.51 7.58 7.02
C LEU A 91 0.32 6.74 6.56
N GLU A 92 0.59 5.72 5.75
CA GLU A 92 -0.45 4.87 5.16
C GLU A 92 -1.05 3.89 6.17
N TYR A 93 -0.25 3.40 7.10
CA TYR A 93 -0.63 2.42 8.10
C TYR A 93 -1.75 2.95 9.00
N VAL A 94 -1.65 4.22 9.40
CA VAL A 94 -2.67 4.92 10.22
C VAL A 94 -3.56 5.87 9.43
N ASN A 95 -3.38 5.95 8.10
CA ASN A 95 -4.09 6.87 7.21
C ASN A 95 -4.08 8.33 7.71
N PHE A 96 -2.87 8.84 8.02
CA PHE A 96 -2.66 10.17 8.58
C PHE A 96 -1.75 11.00 7.66
N GLY A 97 -2.12 12.25 7.40
CA GLY A 97 -1.33 13.18 6.60
C GLY A 97 -1.18 14.53 7.27
N MET A 98 -0.02 15.15 7.12
CA MET A 98 0.26 16.49 7.63
C MET A 98 1.02 17.32 6.60
N SER A 99 0.49 18.51 6.31
CA SER A 99 1.12 19.50 5.42
C SER A 99 1.75 20.61 6.23
N TYR A 100 2.87 21.12 5.73
CA TYR A 100 3.60 22.25 6.28
C TYR A 100 3.67 23.35 5.24
N ASP A 101 3.33 24.57 5.63
CA ASP A 101 3.48 25.77 4.81
C ASP A 101 4.61 26.66 5.35
N PRO A 102 5.24 27.48 4.49
CA PRO A 102 6.26 28.42 4.93
C PRO A 102 5.73 29.39 6.01
N GLY A 103 6.53 29.69 7.05
CA GLY A 103 6.12 30.65 8.07
C GLY A 103 7.11 30.85 9.23
N ASP A 104 7.17 32.06 9.78
CA ASP A 104 8.32 32.59 10.55
C ASP A 104 8.43 32.20 12.05
N ASP A 105 7.61 31.27 12.55
CA ASP A 105 7.34 31.15 14.00
C ASP A 105 7.98 29.96 14.73
N SER A 106 9.00 29.27 14.19
CA SER A 106 9.64 28.17 14.94
C SER A 106 11.17 28.14 14.80
N PRO A 107 11.90 27.72 15.85
CA PRO A 107 13.35 27.65 15.82
C PRO A 107 13.83 26.72 14.70
N ALA A 108 15.02 27.01 14.16
CA ALA A 108 15.64 26.15 13.16
C ALA A 108 15.96 24.78 13.80
N GLU A 109 15.31 23.73 13.30
CA GLU A 109 15.57 22.36 13.74
C GLU A 109 16.70 21.71 12.95
N ARG A 110 17.24 20.64 13.54
CA ARG A 110 18.35 19.84 13.00
C ARG A 110 18.13 18.39 13.40
N VAL A 111 18.54 17.48 12.53
CA VAL A 111 18.74 16.06 12.85
C VAL A 111 20.20 15.81 13.21
N THR A 112 20.46 14.80 14.03
CA THR A 112 21.82 14.31 14.30
C THR A 112 22.34 13.46 13.13
N PRO A 113 23.68 13.24 13.00
CA PRO A 113 24.22 12.32 12.00
C PRO A 113 23.65 10.89 12.10
N GLY A 114 23.31 10.44 13.30
CA GLY A 114 22.69 9.13 13.55
C GLY A 114 21.26 9.07 13.00
N GLU A 115 20.41 10.01 13.42
CA GLU A 115 19.03 10.13 12.91
C GLU A 115 18.97 10.26 11.39
N TRP A 116 19.89 11.04 10.81
CA TRP A 116 20.03 11.17 9.36
C TRP A 116 20.40 9.83 8.70
N THR A 117 21.32 9.07 9.31
CA THR A 117 21.77 7.77 8.79
C THR A 117 20.66 6.73 8.86
N ASP A 118 19.93 6.67 9.97
CA ASP A 118 18.81 5.75 10.17
C ASP A 118 17.69 6.03 9.16
N ALA A 119 17.32 7.32 9.00
CA ALA A 119 16.35 7.74 8.00
C ALA A 119 16.79 7.38 6.57
N LEU A 120 18.07 7.57 6.22
CA LEU A 120 18.58 7.19 4.91
C LEU A 120 18.56 5.67 4.72
N CYS A 121 18.95 4.90 5.74
CA CYS A 121 18.92 3.44 5.67
C CYS A 121 17.49 2.95 5.40
N LEU A 122 16.49 3.48 6.12
CA LEU A 122 15.08 3.19 5.86
C LEU A 122 14.65 3.55 4.43
N ALA A 123 15.06 4.72 3.94
CA ALA A 123 14.77 5.15 2.57
C ALA A 123 15.45 4.25 1.52
N VAL A 124 16.65 3.73 1.78
CA VAL A 124 17.33 2.74 0.94
C VAL A 124 16.55 1.42 0.92
N LEU A 125 16.10 0.93 2.08
CA LEU A 125 15.32 -0.31 2.16
C LEU A 125 14.02 -0.23 1.36
N ARG A 126 13.43 0.98 1.27
CA ARG A 126 12.22 1.28 0.48
C ARG A 126 12.48 1.70 -0.98
N ASP A 127 13.73 1.81 -1.42
CA ASP A 127 14.10 2.34 -2.75
C ASP A 127 13.53 3.75 -2.99
N LYS A 128 13.59 4.60 -1.95
CA LYS A 128 13.10 6.00 -1.94
C LYS A 128 14.18 7.01 -1.55
N ALA A 129 15.44 6.58 -1.41
CA ALA A 129 16.54 7.48 -1.02
C ALA A 129 16.67 8.68 -1.98
N GLN A 130 16.57 8.44 -3.29
CA GLN A 130 16.59 9.50 -4.31
C GLN A 130 15.36 10.42 -4.26
N TRP A 131 14.19 9.86 -3.95
CA TRP A 131 12.94 10.63 -3.82
C TRP A 131 13.03 11.69 -2.70
N HIS A 132 13.70 11.35 -1.60
CA HIS A 132 13.93 12.27 -0.47
C HIS A 132 15.30 12.96 -0.51
N GLY A 133 16.08 12.79 -1.60
CA GLY A 133 17.50 13.17 -1.63
C GLY A 133 17.78 14.64 -1.38
N GLU A 134 16.90 15.53 -1.84
CA GLU A 134 17.00 16.97 -1.59
C GLU A 134 16.87 17.30 -0.09
N ALA A 135 15.90 16.69 0.60
CA ALA A 135 15.73 16.86 2.04
C ALA A 135 16.97 16.40 2.81
N PHE A 136 17.51 15.22 2.45
CA PHE A 136 18.74 14.71 3.04
C PHE A 136 19.93 15.65 2.81
N HIS A 137 20.07 16.21 1.61
CA HIS A 137 21.12 17.17 1.29
C HIS A 137 21.05 18.41 2.18
N PHE A 138 19.89 19.08 2.25
CA PHE A 138 19.74 20.30 3.05
C PHE A 138 19.83 20.05 4.56
N ALA A 139 19.27 18.96 5.05
CA ALA A 139 19.39 18.59 6.47
C ALA A 139 20.87 18.39 6.86
N ARG A 140 21.67 17.73 6.01
CA ARG A 140 23.10 17.49 6.24
C ARG A 140 23.89 18.79 6.38
N GLN A 141 23.59 19.82 5.58
CA GLN A 141 24.32 21.10 5.63
C GLN A 141 24.31 21.74 7.03
N LYS A 142 23.29 21.44 7.85
CA LYS A 142 23.14 22.00 9.20
C LYS A 142 24.09 21.39 10.25
N PHE A 143 24.69 20.23 9.99
CA PHE A 143 25.61 19.56 10.93
C PHE A 143 26.96 19.17 10.31
N ALA A 144 27.12 19.23 8.98
CA ALA A 144 28.29 18.72 8.27
C ALA A 144 29.64 19.24 8.81
N GLU A 145 29.75 20.56 9.03
CA GLU A 145 30.98 21.18 9.56
C GLU A 145 31.35 20.66 10.95
N GLN A 146 30.35 20.48 11.81
CA GLN A 146 30.54 20.05 13.20
C GLN A 146 30.85 18.55 13.31
N ALA A 147 30.31 17.75 12.38
CA ALA A 147 30.48 16.30 12.36
C ALA A 147 31.74 15.86 11.60
N GLN A 148 32.46 16.76 10.94
CA GLN A 148 33.64 16.44 10.14
C GLN A 148 34.73 15.72 10.96
N GLY A 149 35.29 14.67 10.38
CA GLY A 149 36.28 13.79 11.00
C GLY A 149 35.74 12.86 12.07
N THR A 150 34.46 12.96 12.48
CA THR A 150 33.84 11.98 13.38
C THR A 150 33.43 10.72 12.59
N PRO A 151 33.47 9.52 13.18
CA PRO A 151 32.97 8.31 12.53
C PRO A 151 31.55 8.46 11.94
N ALA A 152 30.60 8.99 12.72
CA ALA A 152 29.23 9.19 12.27
C ALA A 152 29.10 10.22 11.13
N GLY A 153 29.78 11.36 11.23
CA GLY A 153 29.74 12.39 10.18
C GLY A 153 30.39 11.95 8.87
N GLU A 154 31.45 11.15 8.95
CA GLU A 154 32.15 10.63 7.77
C GLU A 154 31.41 9.44 7.14
N LEU A 155 30.69 8.65 7.94
CA LEU A 155 29.73 7.67 7.41
C LEU A 155 28.62 8.38 6.60
N VAL A 156 28.06 9.49 7.11
CA VAL A 156 27.11 10.33 6.36
C VAL A 156 27.71 10.81 5.03
N THR A 157 28.98 11.21 5.01
CA THR A 157 29.68 11.57 3.76
C THR A 157 29.75 10.41 2.77
N GLY A 158 30.14 9.22 3.21
CA GLY A 158 30.16 8.03 2.35
C GLY A 158 28.77 7.69 1.79
N TRP A 159 27.76 7.70 2.65
CA TRP A 159 26.38 7.47 2.27
C TRP A 159 25.87 8.47 1.22
N THR A 160 26.13 9.76 1.42
CA THR A 160 25.72 10.82 0.49
C THR A 160 26.35 10.63 -0.88
N ALA A 161 27.63 10.24 -0.95
CA ALA A 161 28.32 9.99 -2.22
C ALA A 161 27.80 8.74 -2.94
N VAL A 162 27.55 7.66 -2.21
CA VAL A 162 27.18 6.36 -2.80
C VAL A 162 25.70 6.31 -3.19
N VAL A 163 24.81 6.74 -2.30
CA VAL A 163 23.36 6.56 -2.42
C VAL A 163 22.66 7.77 -3.01
N LEU A 164 23.11 8.99 -2.66
CA LEU A 164 22.48 10.25 -3.10
C LEU A 164 23.20 10.92 -4.26
N ASP A 165 24.21 10.25 -4.84
CA ASP A 165 24.98 10.76 -5.98
C ASP A 165 25.58 12.17 -5.76
N HIS A 166 25.99 12.46 -4.52
CA HIS A 166 26.50 13.78 -4.17
C HIS A 166 27.83 13.71 -3.39
N THR A 167 28.92 14.07 -4.07
CA THR A 167 30.29 14.08 -3.53
C THR A 167 30.70 15.44 -2.95
N GLY A 168 29.89 16.48 -3.16
CA GLY A 168 30.24 17.87 -2.87
C GLY A 168 31.02 18.58 -3.98
N ASP A 169 31.25 17.88 -5.10
CA ASP A 169 31.79 18.42 -6.35
C ASP A 169 30.71 18.34 -7.42
N ASP A 170 30.25 19.50 -7.91
CA ASP A 170 29.16 19.61 -8.88
C ASP A 170 29.67 19.60 -10.34
N GLU A 171 30.98 19.37 -10.58
CA GLU A 171 31.54 19.32 -11.93
C GLU A 171 31.09 18.09 -12.74
N GLU A 172 30.71 16.98 -12.08
CA GLU A 172 30.22 15.73 -12.69
C GLU A 172 28.95 15.23 -11.98
N TYR A 173 27.81 15.18 -12.68
CA TYR A 173 26.54 14.67 -12.14
C TYR A 173 25.81 13.70 -13.10
N PRO A 174 25.46 12.47 -12.65
CA PRO A 174 25.86 11.85 -11.38
C PRO A 174 27.38 11.57 -11.34
N PRO A 175 28.01 11.55 -10.15
CA PRO A 175 29.45 11.37 -10.01
C PRO A 175 29.87 9.96 -10.44
N GLY A 176 30.99 9.86 -11.15
CA GLY A 176 31.55 8.57 -11.55
C GLY A 176 32.04 7.73 -10.35
N ALA A 177 32.24 6.42 -10.57
CA ALA A 177 32.72 5.50 -9.53
C ALA A 177 34.01 5.98 -8.84
N ARG A 178 34.92 6.60 -9.60
CA ARG A 178 36.17 7.17 -9.07
C ARG A 178 35.93 8.35 -8.12
N ALA A 179 34.98 9.22 -8.43
CA ALA A 179 34.64 10.36 -7.58
C ALA A 179 33.98 9.89 -6.28
N LYS A 180 33.07 8.91 -6.36
CA LYS A 180 32.47 8.27 -5.18
C LYS A 180 33.52 7.61 -4.28
N LEU A 181 34.46 6.86 -4.88
CA LEU A 181 35.56 6.23 -4.14
C LEU A 181 36.47 7.25 -3.48
N ALA A 182 36.83 8.34 -4.18
CA ALA A 182 37.66 9.40 -3.62
C ALA A 182 36.98 10.10 -2.42
N ALA A 183 35.67 10.29 -2.46
CA ALA A 183 34.91 10.84 -1.34
C ALA A 183 34.96 9.92 -0.10
N VAL A 184 34.79 8.60 -0.29
CA VAL A 184 34.86 7.60 0.78
C VAL A 184 36.29 7.46 1.33
N ASP A 185 37.30 7.40 0.47
CA ASP A 185 38.71 7.36 0.88
C ASP A 185 39.09 8.60 1.68
N GLY A 186 38.70 9.79 1.23
CA GLY A 186 38.92 11.04 1.95
C GLY A 186 38.23 11.09 3.30
N ALA A 187 37.04 10.49 3.42
CA ALA A 187 36.32 10.37 4.69
C ALA A 187 37.05 9.47 5.70
N LEU A 188 37.54 8.31 5.23
CA LEU A 188 38.36 7.40 6.04
C LEU A 188 39.68 8.05 6.50
N ASP A 189 40.34 8.82 5.63
CA ASP A 189 41.58 9.52 5.97
C ASP A 189 41.36 10.62 7.01
N ARG A 190 40.22 11.31 6.98
CA ARG A 190 39.86 12.28 8.03
C ARG A 190 39.66 11.61 9.39
N ILE A 191 39.01 10.44 9.45
CA ILE A 191 38.89 9.67 10.69
C ILE A 191 40.27 9.26 11.21
N ARG A 192 41.14 8.73 10.34
CA ARG A 192 42.52 8.34 10.71
C ARG A 192 43.33 9.51 11.24
N THR A 193 43.25 10.66 10.58
CA THR A 193 43.95 11.88 10.99
C THR A 193 43.49 12.31 12.38
N ARG A 194 42.17 12.39 12.61
CA ARG A 194 41.62 12.76 13.92
C ARG A 194 42.01 11.75 15.01
N ALA A 195 41.94 10.45 14.73
CA ALA A 195 42.32 9.41 15.68
C ALA A 195 43.80 9.53 16.11
N ALA A 196 44.69 9.87 15.16
CA ALA A 196 46.10 10.12 15.45
C ALA A 196 46.32 11.41 16.27
N GLU A 197 45.54 12.45 16.01
CA GLU A 197 45.62 13.74 16.72
C GLU A 197 45.05 13.68 18.14
N THR A 198 43.94 12.97 18.36
CA THR A 198 43.24 12.91 19.65
C THR A 198 43.65 11.70 20.51
N GLY A 199 44.18 10.64 19.89
CA GLY A 199 44.45 9.36 20.54
C GLY A 199 43.20 8.52 20.84
N GLU A 200 42.03 8.91 20.32
CA GLU A 200 40.77 8.19 20.52
C GLU A 200 40.69 6.93 19.64
N ALA A 201 40.11 5.85 20.19
CA ALA A 201 39.78 4.64 19.43
C ALA A 201 38.56 4.88 18.52
N LEU A 202 38.81 5.50 17.37
CA LEU A 202 37.79 5.86 16.38
C LEU A 202 37.66 4.83 15.25
N LEU A 203 38.73 4.12 14.90
CA LEU A 203 38.78 3.23 13.73
C LEU A 203 37.89 1.98 13.88
N ASP A 204 37.75 1.48 15.10
CA ASP A 204 36.95 0.29 15.42
C ASP A 204 35.49 0.64 15.74
N ARG A 205 35.09 1.91 15.60
CA ARG A 205 33.71 2.33 15.81
C ARG A 205 32.82 1.75 14.72
N PRO A 206 31.57 1.34 15.04
CA PRO A 206 30.66 0.76 14.05
C PRO A 206 30.52 1.61 12.78
N ASP A 207 30.45 2.94 12.92
CA ASP A 207 30.32 3.83 11.75
C ASP A 207 31.56 3.80 10.84
N SER A 208 32.76 3.68 11.43
CA SER A 208 34.00 3.53 10.68
C SER A 208 34.08 2.17 9.98
N VAL A 209 33.63 1.09 10.62
CA VAL A 209 33.57 -0.24 9.99
C VAL A 209 32.54 -0.25 8.85
N ALA A 210 31.38 0.38 9.03
CA ALA A 210 30.37 0.53 7.98
C ALA A 210 30.87 1.34 6.78
N LEU A 211 31.68 2.37 7.01
CA LEU A 211 32.33 3.13 5.94
C LEU A 211 33.34 2.27 5.14
N HIS A 212 34.05 1.34 5.80
CA HIS A 212 34.88 0.36 5.10
C HIS A 212 34.04 -0.63 4.27
N ALA A 213 32.87 -1.05 4.75
CA ALA A 213 31.95 -1.88 3.97
C ALA A 213 31.44 -1.14 2.71
N LEU A 214 31.06 0.14 2.84
CA LEU A 214 30.73 0.99 1.68
C LEU A 214 31.88 1.09 0.67
N ARG A 215 33.11 1.25 1.17
CA ARG A 215 34.30 1.26 0.31
C ARG A 215 34.48 -0.06 -0.42
N ALA A 216 34.31 -1.19 0.26
CA ALA A 216 34.42 -2.54 -0.33
C ALA A 216 33.40 -2.75 -1.45
N LEU A 217 32.16 -2.26 -1.27
CA LEU A 217 31.14 -2.25 -2.33
C LEU A 217 31.59 -1.46 -3.56
N LEU A 218 32.15 -0.25 -3.37
CA LEU A 218 32.60 0.60 -4.48
C LEU A 218 33.75 0.02 -5.30
N VAL A 219 34.62 -0.79 -4.68
CA VAL A 219 35.73 -1.46 -5.37
C VAL A 219 35.39 -2.90 -5.78
N GLU A 220 34.13 -3.31 -5.58
CA GLU A 220 33.62 -4.66 -5.86
C GLU A 220 34.42 -5.78 -5.16
N ASP A 221 34.96 -5.50 -3.97
CA ASP A 221 35.65 -6.49 -3.12
C ASP A 221 34.66 -7.21 -2.21
N ARG A 222 34.12 -8.33 -2.72
CA ARG A 222 33.13 -9.14 -2.00
C ARG A 222 33.67 -9.72 -0.70
N GLU A 223 34.93 -10.16 -0.67
CA GLU A 223 35.52 -10.79 0.51
C GLU A 223 35.67 -9.77 1.65
N ALA A 224 36.17 -8.57 1.33
CA ALA A 224 36.26 -7.48 2.31
C ALA A 224 34.88 -7.00 2.77
N PHE A 225 33.89 -6.96 1.88
CA PHE A 225 32.51 -6.62 2.24
C PHE A 225 31.91 -7.65 3.21
N ASP A 226 32.00 -8.94 2.89
CA ASP A 226 31.46 -10.01 3.72
C ASP A 226 32.13 -10.04 5.12
N ALA A 227 33.45 -9.81 5.18
CA ALA A 227 34.19 -9.72 6.45
C ALA A 227 33.74 -8.53 7.30
N THR A 228 33.67 -7.33 6.72
CA THR A 228 33.26 -6.11 7.44
C THR A 228 31.80 -6.16 7.90
N LEU A 229 30.91 -6.74 7.09
CA LEU A 229 29.52 -6.98 7.47
C LEU A 229 29.41 -7.96 8.65
N ALA A 230 30.21 -9.05 8.64
CA ALA A 230 30.26 -9.99 9.75
C ALA A 230 30.75 -9.35 11.05
N ASP A 231 31.76 -8.47 10.98
CA ASP A 231 32.28 -7.72 12.14
C ASP A 231 31.21 -6.79 12.73
N LEU A 232 30.48 -6.05 11.88
CA LEU A 232 29.37 -5.19 12.31
C LEU A 232 28.29 -5.99 13.06
N LEU A 233 27.86 -7.11 12.49
CA LEU A 233 26.81 -7.95 13.07
C LEU A 233 27.27 -8.62 14.37
N THR A 234 28.54 -9.03 14.45
CA THR A 234 29.13 -9.63 15.66
C THR A 234 29.22 -8.60 16.78
N ALA A 235 29.71 -7.39 16.49
CA ALA A 235 29.77 -6.29 17.44
C ALA A 235 28.36 -5.89 17.92
N HIS A 236 27.39 -5.84 17.00
CA HIS A 236 26.00 -5.56 17.32
C HIS A 236 25.38 -6.63 18.23
N ALA A 237 25.60 -7.91 17.93
CA ALA A 237 25.09 -9.02 18.74
C ALA A 237 25.70 -9.03 20.15
N ALA A 238 26.98 -8.66 20.30
CA ALA A 238 27.69 -8.68 21.57
C ALA A 238 27.15 -7.67 22.60
N VAL A 239 26.50 -6.59 22.15
CA VAL A 239 25.92 -5.55 23.03
C VAL A 239 24.43 -5.77 23.33
N GLN A 240 23.81 -6.81 22.76
CA GLN A 240 22.39 -7.07 22.96
C GLN A 240 22.08 -7.61 24.37
N GLY A 241 21.14 -6.95 25.04
CA GLY A 241 20.66 -7.32 26.37
C GLY A 241 19.22 -7.85 26.37
N PRO A 242 18.77 -8.50 27.46
CA PRO A 242 17.37 -8.93 27.61
C PRO A 242 16.35 -7.79 27.55
N ALA A 243 16.76 -6.58 27.95
CA ALA A 243 15.95 -5.37 27.98
C ALA A 243 16.22 -4.41 26.80
N ALA A 244 16.96 -4.87 25.77
CA ALA A 244 17.16 -4.07 24.56
C ALA A 244 15.81 -3.84 23.85
N SER A 245 15.70 -2.69 23.17
CA SER A 245 14.49 -2.37 22.40
C SER A 245 14.31 -3.33 21.23
N PRO A 246 13.09 -3.74 20.88
CA PRO A 246 12.85 -4.61 19.72
C PRO A 246 13.44 -4.09 18.41
N SER A 247 13.48 -2.77 18.18
CA SER A 247 14.14 -2.13 17.03
C SER A 247 15.59 -2.56 16.83
N THR A 248 16.31 -2.92 17.91
CA THR A 248 17.68 -3.44 17.82
C THR A 248 17.79 -4.78 17.10
N LEU A 249 16.68 -5.50 16.88
CA LEU A 249 16.64 -6.71 16.06
C LEU A 249 16.73 -6.42 14.56
N VAL A 250 16.57 -5.16 14.15
CA VAL A 250 16.72 -4.70 12.76
C VAL A 250 17.84 -3.66 12.69
N PRO A 251 19.13 -4.06 12.75
CA PRO A 251 20.23 -3.11 12.68
C PRO A 251 20.30 -2.45 11.30
N LEU A 252 19.80 -1.21 11.20
CA LEU A 252 19.53 -0.53 9.94
C LEU A 252 20.76 -0.43 9.02
N VAL A 253 21.93 -0.10 9.56
CA VAL A 253 23.16 0.04 8.76
C VAL A 253 23.58 -1.28 8.11
N PRO A 254 23.79 -2.40 8.84
CA PRO A 254 24.03 -3.72 8.23
C PRO A 254 22.97 -4.17 7.22
N VAL A 255 21.69 -3.92 7.51
CA VAL A 255 20.58 -4.32 6.62
C VAL A 255 20.61 -3.49 5.34
N ALA A 256 20.81 -2.17 5.42
CA ALA A 256 20.91 -1.29 4.25
C ALA A 256 22.14 -1.59 3.39
N LEU A 257 23.30 -1.87 3.99
CA LEU A 257 24.50 -2.32 3.27
C LEU A 257 24.25 -3.62 2.52
N SER A 258 23.61 -4.60 3.18
CA SER A 258 23.24 -5.87 2.57
C SER A 258 22.24 -5.69 1.42
N ALA A 259 21.26 -4.80 1.60
CA ALA A 259 20.28 -4.47 0.57
C ALA A 259 20.96 -3.85 -0.65
N LEU A 260 21.93 -2.94 -0.48
CA LEU A 260 22.68 -2.38 -1.60
C LEU A 260 23.50 -3.43 -2.31
N ALA A 261 24.28 -4.24 -1.57
CA ALA A 261 25.09 -5.31 -2.14
C ALA A 261 24.24 -6.28 -2.99
N TYR A 262 23.08 -6.67 -2.48
CA TYR A 262 22.15 -7.54 -3.17
C TYR A 262 21.55 -6.86 -4.42
N ARG A 263 21.00 -5.65 -4.27
CA ARG A 263 20.22 -4.99 -5.32
C ARG A 263 21.08 -4.37 -6.42
N THR A 264 22.35 -4.03 -6.16
CA THR A 264 23.24 -3.42 -7.17
C THR A 264 24.23 -4.41 -7.77
N LEU A 265 24.75 -5.36 -6.99
CA LEU A 265 25.79 -6.31 -7.42
C LEU A 265 25.33 -7.77 -7.43
N GLY A 266 24.09 -8.06 -7.02
CA GLY A 266 23.57 -9.42 -6.92
C GLY A 266 24.22 -10.25 -5.81
N TRP A 267 24.84 -9.60 -4.82
CA TRP A 267 25.55 -10.29 -3.75
C TRP A 267 24.58 -10.70 -2.64
N THR A 268 24.31 -12.00 -2.53
CA THR A 268 23.64 -12.57 -1.36
C THR A 268 24.56 -12.50 -0.14
N PRO A 269 24.08 -12.00 1.03
CA PRO A 269 24.89 -11.97 2.24
C PRO A 269 25.48 -13.35 2.58
N ALA A 270 26.79 -13.41 2.84
CA ALA A 270 27.45 -14.66 3.20
C ALA A 270 27.08 -15.14 4.63
N VAL A 271 26.75 -14.19 5.52
CA VAL A 271 26.37 -14.45 6.91
C VAL A 271 24.89 -14.82 6.99
N ARG A 272 24.57 -15.95 7.63
CA ARG A 272 23.19 -16.33 7.97
C ARG A 272 22.88 -15.87 9.38
N THR A 273 22.00 -14.88 9.50
CA THR A 273 21.59 -14.31 10.79
C THR A 273 20.18 -13.74 10.69
N ASP A 274 19.43 -13.82 11.79
CA ASP A 274 18.08 -13.23 11.88
C ASP A 274 18.13 -11.69 11.93
N TYR A 275 19.32 -11.09 12.12
CA TYR A 275 19.53 -9.64 12.00
C TYR A 275 19.55 -9.14 10.56
N LEU A 276 19.49 -10.03 9.56
CA LEU A 276 19.38 -9.70 8.14
C LEU A 276 18.10 -10.31 7.53
N PRO A 277 16.90 -9.81 7.88
CA PRO A 277 15.65 -10.32 7.33
C PRO A 277 15.66 -10.29 5.79
N HIS A 278 15.37 -11.43 5.18
CA HIS A 278 15.47 -11.59 3.72
C HIS A 278 14.58 -10.60 2.96
N ALA A 279 13.37 -10.33 3.46
CA ALA A 279 12.46 -9.38 2.82
C ALA A 279 13.01 -7.94 2.82
N LEU A 280 13.72 -7.53 3.87
CA LEU A 280 14.32 -6.19 3.93
C LEU A 280 15.50 -6.07 2.97
N VAL A 281 16.35 -7.10 2.87
CA VAL A 281 17.50 -7.13 1.96
C VAL A 281 17.03 -7.10 0.49
N THR A 282 16.09 -7.96 0.12
CA THR A 282 15.60 -8.08 -1.27
C THR A 282 14.59 -7.01 -1.67
N GLY A 283 13.99 -6.30 -0.71
CA GLY A 283 12.95 -5.30 -0.99
C GLY A 283 11.58 -5.92 -1.22
N PHE A 284 11.28 -7.01 -0.50
CA PHE A 284 10.06 -7.81 -0.69
C PHE A 284 9.95 -8.31 -2.12
N GLU A 285 11.08 -8.82 -2.65
CA GLU A 285 11.13 -9.42 -3.99
C GLU A 285 10.09 -10.55 -4.05
N SER A 286 9.21 -10.46 -5.03
CA SER A 286 8.24 -11.52 -5.31
C SER A 286 8.54 -12.11 -6.67
N GLN A 287 8.03 -13.31 -6.93
CA GLN A 287 8.13 -13.95 -8.24
C GLN A 287 7.33 -13.22 -9.34
N GLY A 288 6.76 -12.05 -9.05
CA GLY A 288 5.86 -11.33 -9.93
C GLY A 288 4.48 -11.97 -10.05
N PRO A 289 3.56 -11.32 -10.77
CA PRO A 289 2.22 -11.86 -11.02
C PRO A 289 2.32 -13.17 -11.80
N ARG A 290 1.35 -14.07 -11.63
CA ARG A 290 1.23 -15.31 -12.40
C ARG A 290 1.04 -15.04 -13.89
N VAL A 291 0.47 -13.88 -14.24
CA VAL A 291 0.30 -13.40 -15.61
C VAL A 291 0.25 -11.86 -15.64
N ALA A 292 0.83 -11.24 -16.67
CA ALA A 292 0.72 -9.81 -16.92
C ALA A 292 -0.58 -9.48 -17.67
N GLY A 293 -0.77 -8.20 -18.05
CA GLY A 293 -1.94 -7.78 -18.83
C GLY A 293 -2.04 -8.51 -20.17
N PHE A 294 -3.25 -8.76 -20.65
CA PHE A 294 -3.50 -9.41 -21.96
C PHE A 294 -2.79 -10.76 -22.15
N GLY A 295 -2.72 -11.57 -21.10
CA GLY A 295 -2.11 -12.89 -21.13
C GLY A 295 -0.59 -12.91 -21.34
N GLU A 296 0.07 -11.75 -21.27
CA GLU A 296 1.52 -11.63 -21.44
C GLU A 296 2.28 -12.23 -20.24
N ASP A 297 3.50 -12.69 -20.48
CA ASP A 297 4.45 -13.18 -19.46
C ASP A 297 3.88 -14.21 -18.47
N ARG A 298 3.07 -15.17 -18.96
CA ARG A 298 2.58 -16.27 -18.11
C ARG A 298 3.73 -17.03 -17.48
N ARG A 299 3.66 -17.14 -16.16
CA ARG A 299 4.61 -17.95 -15.40
C ARG A 299 4.39 -19.44 -15.65
N PRO A 300 5.40 -20.19 -16.13
CA PRO A 300 5.23 -21.61 -16.48
C PRO A 300 4.79 -22.49 -15.29
N ASP A 301 5.28 -22.19 -14.10
CA ASP A 301 4.92 -22.89 -12.87
C ASP A 301 3.46 -22.63 -12.46
N ALA A 302 2.97 -21.40 -12.66
CA ALA A 302 1.59 -21.03 -12.37
C ALA A 302 0.60 -21.70 -13.35
N VAL A 303 0.96 -21.77 -14.64
CA VAL A 303 0.20 -22.51 -15.65
C VAL A 303 0.15 -24.00 -15.30
N ALA A 304 1.29 -24.59 -14.92
CA ALA A 304 1.34 -25.98 -14.50
C ALA A 304 0.49 -26.26 -13.25
N ALA A 305 0.49 -25.34 -12.26
CA ALA A 305 -0.34 -25.45 -11.07
C ALA A 305 -1.84 -25.41 -11.42
N LEU A 306 -2.27 -24.47 -12.26
CA LEU A 306 -3.66 -24.36 -12.72
C LEU A 306 -4.12 -25.57 -13.57
N ALA A 307 -3.20 -26.19 -14.31
CA ALA A 307 -3.46 -27.43 -15.04
C ALA A 307 -3.59 -28.65 -14.11
N ALA A 308 -2.89 -28.65 -12.98
CA ALA A 308 -2.96 -29.72 -11.98
C ALA A 308 -4.25 -29.69 -11.15
N GLY A 309 -4.86 -28.52 -10.96
CA GLY A 309 -6.12 -28.36 -10.23
C GLY A 309 -6.49 -26.89 -10.01
N PRO A 310 -7.60 -26.64 -9.31
CA PRO A 310 -7.99 -25.28 -8.93
C PRO A 310 -6.91 -24.61 -8.06
N LEU A 311 -6.68 -23.32 -8.29
CA LEU A 311 -5.80 -22.51 -7.43
C LEU A 311 -6.55 -22.15 -6.15
N VAL A 312 -5.95 -22.37 -4.99
CA VAL A 312 -6.57 -22.07 -3.69
C VAL A 312 -6.04 -20.73 -3.17
N VAL A 313 -6.95 -19.81 -2.86
CA VAL A 313 -6.63 -18.54 -2.19
C VAL A 313 -7.40 -18.45 -0.88
N GLU A 314 -6.69 -18.58 0.24
CA GLU A 314 -7.28 -18.52 1.57
C GLU A 314 -7.72 -17.09 1.92
N ARG A 315 -8.77 -16.97 2.74
CA ARG A 315 -9.18 -15.73 3.39
C ARG A 315 -8.92 -15.87 4.90
N PRO A 316 -8.21 -14.93 5.55
CA PRO A 316 -8.09 -14.91 7.00
C PRO A 316 -9.48 -14.90 7.67
N ALA A 317 -9.58 -15.42 8.90
CA ALA A 317 -10.82 -15.37 9.66
C ALA A 317 -11.33 -13.93 9.76
N CYS A 318 -12.59 -13.72 9.40
CA CYS A 318 -13.23 -12.40 9.38
C CYS A 318 -14.71 -12.46 9.82
N GLU A 319 -15.09 -13.57 10.46
CA GLU A 319 -16.34 -13.74 11.18
C GLU A 319 -16.40 -12.77 12.35
N ARG A 320 -17.58 -12.19 12.59
CA ARG A 320 -17.79 -11.09 13.54
C ARG A 320 -19.13 -11.25 14.23
N ASP A 321 -19.15 -10.88 15.50
CA ASP A 321 -20.38 -10.86 16.29
C ASP A 321 -21.29 -9.68 15.89
N GLY A 322 -22.59 -9.79 16.20
CA GLY A 322 -23.52 -8.67 16.07
C GLY A 322 -23.98 -8.33 14.64
N ILE A 323 -23.69 -9.17 13.65
CA ILE A 323 -24.11 -8.98 12.24
C ILE A 323 -25.63 -8.80 12.10
N GLN A 324 -26.43 -9.44 12.95
CA GLN A 324 -27.89 -9.25 12.97
C GLN A 324 -28.29 -7.80 13.28
N ARG A 325 -27.60 -7.15 14.23
CA ARG A 325 -27.84 -5.74 14.58
C ARG A 325 -27.42 -4.81 13.44
N VAL A 326 -26.30 -5.11 12.79
CA VAL A 326 -25.83 -4.39 11.60
C VAL A 326 -26.85 -4.53 10.45
N GLY A 327 -27.39 -5.73 10.24
CA GLY A 327 -28.46 -5.99 9.28
C GLY A 327 -29.71 -5.16 9.56
N ALA A 328 -30.22 -5.20 10.80
CA ALA A 328 -31.40 -4.42 11.19
C ALA A 328 -31.20 -2.90 11.02
N MET A 329 -29.98 -2.41 11.28
CA MET A 329 -29.63 -1.00 11.06
C MET A 329 -29.73 -0.62 9.58
N TYR A 330 -29.13 -1.40 8.68
CA TYR A 330 -29.21 -1.14 7.24
C TYR A 330 -30.62 -1.32 6.67
N ASP A 331 -31.39 -2.28 7.19
CA ASP A 331 -32.80 -2.45 6.82
C ASP A 331 -33.65 -1.23 7.24
N ALA A 332 -33.36 -0.63 8.40
CA ALA A 332 -34.02 0.60 8.84
C ALA A 332 -33.69 1.80 7.92
N TYR A 333 -32.41 1.98 7.55
CA TYR A 333 -31.99 3.02 6.60
C TYR A 333 -32.63 2.84 5.23
N LEU A 334 -32.75 1.59 4.77
CA LEU A 334 -33.46 1.25 3.55
C LEU A 334 -34.94 1.67 3.60
N GLN A 335 -35.66 1.37 4.69
CA GLN A 335 -37.06 1.79 4.82
C GLN A 335 -37.20 3.32 4.88
N GLU A 336 -36.29 4.01 5.57
CA GLU A 336 -36.29 5.47 5.61
C GLU A 336 -36.05 6.09 4.22
N ALA A 337 -35.15 5.51 3.42
CA ALA A 337 -34.85 6.03 2.07
C ALA A 337 -36.04 5.93 1.10
N PHE A 338 -36.94 4.96 1.31
CA PHE A 338 -38.15 4.79 0.51
C PHE A 338 -39.38 5.48 1.09
N THR A 339 -39.26 6.12 2.26
CA THR A 339 -40.36 6.85 2.89
C THR A 339 -40.19 8.35 2.64
N ALA A 340 -41.11 8.95 1.88
CA ALA A 340 -41.14 10.39 1.68
C ALA A 340 -41.54 11.11 2.99
N GLY A 341 -40.86 12.20 3.34
CA GLY A 341 -41.37 13.13 4.36
C GLY A 341 -42.63 13.83 3.85
N GLU A 342 -43.55 14.23 4.74
CA GLU A 342 -44.83 14.86 4.35
C GLU A 342 -44.63 15.96 3.28
N GLY A 343 -45.18 15.70 2.08
CA GLY A 343 -45.14 16.63 0.94
C GLY A 343 -43.80 16.79 0.20
N LYS A 344 -42.76 16.01 0.50
CA LYS A 344 -41.43 16.11 -0.16
C LYS A 344 -41.19 14.95 -1.13
N PRO A 345 -40.54 15.19 -2.29
CA PRO A 345 -40.11 14.12 -3.19
C PRO A 345 -39.01 13.26 -2.55
N LEU A 346 -38.85 12.03 -3.02
CA LEU A 346 -37.76 11.15 -2.60
C LEU A 346 -36.41 11.74 -3.08
N ALA A 347 -35.41 11.70 -2.21
CA ALA A 347 -34.09 12.27 -2.50
C ALA A 347 -33.18 11.25 -3.21
N VAL A 348 -32.62 11.61 -4.37
CA VAL A 348 -31.69 10.75 -5.13
C VAL A 348 -30.42 10.44 -4.33
N ALA A 349 -29.92 11.41 -3.55
CA ALA A 349 -28.76 11.20 -2.66
C ALA A 349 -29.00 10.09 -1.60
N ARG A 350 -30.24 9.89 -1.13
CA ARG A 350 -30.56 8.78 -0.22
C ARG A 350 -30.46 7.44 -0.94
N LEU A 351 -30.83 7.38 -2.22
CA LEU A 351 -30.75 6.15 -3.03
C LEU A 351 -29.32 5.68 -3.22
N SER A 352 -28.38 6.60 -3.50
CA SER A 352 -26.95 6.25 -3.61
C SER A 352 -26.38 5.75 -2.28
N SER A 353 -26.76 6.38 -1.15
CA SER A 353 -26.32 5.95 0.18
C SER A 353 -26.82 4.55 0.53
N VAL A 354 -28.10 4.24 0.29
CA VAL A 354 -28.62 2.91 0.61
C VAL A 354 -28.08 1.81 -0.31
N MET A 355 -27.69 2.14 -1.55
CA MET A 355 -26.95 1.20 -2.41
C MET A 355 -25.59 0.83 -1.80
N ASP A 356 -24.85 1.81 -1.29
CA ASP A 356 -23.58 1.58 -0.58
C ASP A 356 -23.80 0.81 0.74
N ASP A 357 -24.90 1.08 1.45
CA ASP A 357 -25.29 0.29 2.62
C ASP A 357 -25.58 -1.18 2.25
N GLN A 358 -26.24 -1.43 1.10
CA GLN A 358 -26.43 -2.80 0.61
C GLN A 358 -25.10 -3.48 0.25
N LYS A 359 -24.12 -2.74 -0.31
CA LYS A 359 -22.75 -3.23 -0.52
C LYS A 359 -22.12 -3.69 0.80
N ARG A 360 -22.13 -2.82 1.81
CA ARG A 360 -21.57 -3.12 3.12
C ARG A 360 -22.28 -4.30 3.78
N LEU A 361 -23.61 -4.33 3.74
CA LEU A 361 -24.41 -5.44 4.28
C LEU A 361 -24.09 -6.77 3.60
N PHE A 362 -23.96 -6.79 2.27
CA PHE A 362 -23.53 -7.98 1.55
C PHE A 362 -22.14 -8.45 2.01
N GLN A 363 -21.18 -7.53 2.08
CA GLN A 363 -19.81 -7.83 2.49
C GLN A 363 -19.74 -8.35 3.94
N TRP A 364 -20.45 -7.74 4.89
CA TRP A 364 -20.59 -8.25 6.26
C TRP A 364 -21.10 -9.69 6.31
N ARG A 365 -22.16 -9.98 5.53
CA ARG A 365 -22.76 -11.33 5.46
C ARG A 365 -21.86 -12.34 4.74
N ALA A 366 -21.07 -11.92 3.77
CA ALA A 366 -20.11 -12.79 3.08
C ALA A 366 -18.91 -13.19 3.97
N GLY A 367 -18.54 -12.34 4.94
CA GLY A 367 -17.58 -12.67 5.99
C GLY A 367 -18.14 -13.58 7.08
N ASN A 368 -19.46 -13.73 7.15
CA ASN A 368 -20.17 -14.52 8.15
C ASN A 368 -21.13 -15.51 7.48
N PRO A 369 -20.60 -16.49 6.74
CA PRO A 369 -21.43 -17.44 6.00
C PRO A 369 -22.30 -18.25 6.97
N GLY A 370 -23.61 -18.23 6.72
CA GLY A 370 -24.61 -19.07 7.39
C GLY A 370 -25.72 -19.42 6.39
N ASP A 371 -26.87 -19.92 6.87
CA ASP A 371 -28.02 -20.27 6.03
C ASP A 371 -28.80 -19.01 5.54
N LEU A 372 -28.10 -18.10 4.86
CA LEU A 372 -28.60 -16.80 4.41
C LEU A 372 -28.47 -16.59 2.89
N VAL A 373 -28.32 -17.66 2.11
CA VAL A 373 -28.11 -17.60 0.64
C VAL A 373 -29.18 -16.75 -0.05
N ASP A 374 -30.46 -17.02 0.22
CA ASP A 374 -31.58 -16.29 -0.38
C ASP A 374 -31.59 -14.81 0.01
N ALA A 375 -31.24 -14.51 1.27
CA ALA A 375 -31.15 -13.13 1.76
C ALA A 375 -29.98 -12.37 1.12
N GLN A 376 -28.83 -13.03 0.90
CA GLN A 376 -27.68 -12.43 0.21
C GLN A 376 -28.00 -12.17 -1.28
N LEU A 377 -28.66 -13.12 -1.95
CA LEU A 377 -29.14 -12.94 -3.33
C LEU A 377 -30.18 -11.81 -3.44
N ALA A 378 -31.10 -11.70 -2.47
CA ALA A 378 -32.08 -10.61 -2.42
C ALA A 378 -31.40 -9.24 -2.23
N THR A 379 -30.42 -9.14 -1.33
CA THR A 379 -29.62 -7.92 -1.13
C THR A 379 -28.90 -7.50 -2.42
N LEU A 380 -28.25 -8.44 -3.12
CA LEU A 380 -27.55 -8.15 -4.38
C LEU A 380 -28.51 -7.69 -5.50
N ARG A 381 -29.67 -8.35 -5.64
CA ARG A 381 -30.71 -7.94 -6.61
C ARG A 381 -31.25 -6.56 -6.30
N LEU A 382 -31.51 -6.26 -5.03
CA LEU A 382 -31.99 -4.95 -4.61
C LEU A 382 -30.96 -3.86 -4.92
N ALA A 383 -29.68 -4.10 -4.61
CA ALA A 383 -28.60 -3.16 -4.89
C ALA A 383 -28.41 -2.92 -6.40
N SER A 384 -28.50 -3.97 -7.21
CA SER A 384 -28.49 -3.90 -8.69
C SER A 384 -29.62 -2.99 -9.21
N GLN A 385 -30.85 -3.18 -8.71
CA GLN A 385 -32.01 -2.36 -9.09
C GLN A 385 -31.85 -0.90 -8.65
N MET A 386 -31.30 -0.64 -7.46
CA MET A 386 -31.01 0.72 -6.99
C MET A 386 -29.98 1.41 -7.89
N GLY A 387 -28.89 0.74 -8.24
CA GLY A 387 -27.89 1.27 -9.16
C GLY A 387 -28.49 1.56 -10.53
N ALA A 388 -29.27 0.64 -11.09
CA ALA A 388 -29.96 0.86 -12.35
C ALA A 388 -30.93 2.05 -12.28
N ALA A 389 -31.73 2.15 -11.21
CA ALA A 389 -32.65 3.25 -10.98
C ALA A 389 -31.92 4.60 -10.90
N LEU A 390 -30.81 4.67 -10.14
CA LEU A 390 -29.98 5.86 -9.99
C LEU A 390 -29.50 6.41 -11.34
N PHE A 391 -29.03 5.54 -12.23
CA PHE A 391 -28.57 5.97 -13.55
C PHE A 391 -29.71 6.18 -14.57
N ARG A 392 -30.88 5.54 -14.42
CA ARG A 392 -32.10 5.93 -15.17
C ARG A 392 -32.56 7.34 -14.79
N ILE A 393 -32.52 7.68 -13.50
CA ILE A 393 -32.83 9.03 -13.01
C ILE A 393 -31.87 10.07 -13.60
N ALA A 394 -30.58 9.76 -13.65
CA ALA A 394 -29.56 10.65 -14.22
C ALA A 394 -29.70 10.83 -15.75
N LEU A 395 -30.12 9.78 -16.46
CA LEU A 395 -30.36 9.79 -17.92
C LEU A 395 -31.58 10.60 -18.32
N ALA A 396 -32.58 10.69 -17.44
CA ALA A 396 -33.83 11.36 -17.75
C ALA A 396 -33.64 12.88 -17.98
N GLU A 397 -34.60 13.46 -18.70
CA GLU A 397 -34.59 14.87 -19.03
C GLU A 397 -34.74 15.72 -17.75
N PRO A 398 -33.87 16.71 -17.50
CA PRO A 398 -33.96 17.58 -16.33
C PRO A 398 -35.34 18.23 -16.21
N GLY A 399 -35.92 18.23 -15.01
CA GLY A 399 -37.26 18.78 -14.74
C GLY A 399 -38.42 17.82 -14.99
N THR A 400 -38.14 16.57 -15.39
CA THR A 400 -39.13 15.49 -15.44
C THR A 400 -39.11 14.62 -14.19
N ASP A 401 -40.17 13.85 -13.97
CA ASP A 401 -40.18 12.78 -12.98
C ASP A 401 -39.95 11.43 -13.65
N VAL A 402 -39.21 10.57 -12.97
CA VAL A 402 -38.82 9.24 -13.42
C VAL A 402 -39.45 8.21 -12.49
N GLU A 403 -40.17 7.25 -13.07
CA GLU A 403 -40.66 6.08 -12.35
C GLU A 403 -39.63 4.94 -12.45
N VAL A 404 -39.26 4.40 -11.29
CA VAL A 404 -38.29 3.31 -11.17
C VAL A 404 -38.88 2.19 -10.31
N SER A 405 -38.59 0.94 -10.66
CA SER A 405 -38.98 -0.22 -9.86
C SER A 405 -37.80 -0.72 -9.03
N ILE A 406 -37.94 -0.74 -7.71
CA ILE A 406 -36.91 -1.18 -6.77
C ILE A 406 -37.57 -2.09 -5.73
N GLY A 407 -37.10 -3.34 -5.61
CA GLY A 407 -37.65 -4.32 -4.67
C GLY A 407 -39.15 -4.58 -4.87
N GLY A 408 -39.64 -4.48 -6.11
CA GLY A 408 -41.07 -4.61 -6.45
C GLY A 408 -41.92 -3.37 -6.11
N ARG A 409 -41.32 -2.28 -5.62
CA ARG A 409 -42.00 -1.00 -5.37
C ARG A 409 -41.78 -0.07 -6.57
N THR A 410 -42.84 0.57 -7.04
CA THR A 410 -42.74 1.67 -8.00
C THR A 410 -42.53 2.97 -7.24
N LEU A 411 -41.37 3.60 -7.43
CA LEU A 411 -40.97 4.84 -6.80
C LEU A 411 -40.83 5.94 -7.84
N ARG A 412 -41.10 7.18 -7.46
CA ARG A 412 -41.02 8.35 -8.34
C ARG A 412 -39.98 9.33 -7.82
N TYR A 413 -39.01 9.67 -8.67
CA TYR A 413 -37.91 10.59 -8.38
C TYR A 413 -37.89 11.72 -9.41
N ALA A 414 -37.56 12.93 -9.00
CA ALA A 414 -37.23 13.98 -9.97
C ALA A 414 -35.93 13.61 -10.70
N ALA A 415 -35.87 13.85 -12.01
CA ALA A 415 -34.67 13.68 -12.81
C ALA A 415 -33.54 14.56 -12.26
N GLU A 416 -32.44 13.94 -11.83
CA GLU A 416 -31.31 14.62 -11.23
C GLU A 416 -30.01 14.08 -11.80
N ARG A 417 -29.23 14.97 -12.42
CA ARG A 417 -27.85 14.70 -12.81
C ARG A 417 -26.92 15.43 -11.85
N GLY A 418 -26.28 14.68 -10.96
CA GLY A 418 -25.45 15.26 -9.91
C GLY A 418 -24.46 14.26 -9.33
N ARG A 419 -23.85 14.61 -8.18
CA ARG A 419 -22.83 13.80 -7.51
C ARG A 419 -23.31 12.39 -7.13
N SER A 420 -24.61 12.22 -6.91
CA SER A 420 -25.23 10.91 -6.63
C SER A 420 -25.03 9.92 -7.78
N ALA A 421 -24.82 10.38 -9.02
CA ALA A 421 -24.52 9.55 -10.19
C ALA A 421 -23.03 9.64 -10.61
N GLY A 422 -22.13 9.87 -9.66
CA GLY A 422 -20.68 9.96 -9.89
C GLY A 422 -20.02 8.62 -10.23
N ALA A 423 -18.76 8.69 -10.68
CA ALA A 423 -17.98 7.54 -11.18
C ALA A 423 -17.83 6.38 -10.18
N GLY A 424 -17.70 6.68 -8.88
CA GLY A 424 -17.63 5.66 -7.83
C GLY A 424 -18.92 4.84 -7.72
N TYR A 425 -20.07 5.51 -7.65
CA TYR A 425 -21.39 4.85 -7.64
C TYR A 425 -21.66 4.10 -8.95
N TRP A 426 -21.16 4.61 -10.09
CA TRP A 426 -21.25 3.91 -11.37
C TRP A 426 -20.54 2.55 -11.32
N GLN A 427 -19.30 2.52 -10.82
CA GLN A 427 -18.54 1.27 -10.68
C GLN A 427 -19.24 0.28 -9.73
N THR A 428 -19.71 0.75 -8.58
CA THR A 428 -20.49 -0.08 -7.64
C THR A 428 -21.74 -0.66 -8.28
N ALA A 429 -22.51 0.15 -9.01
CA ALA A 429 -23.72 -0.29 -9.71
C ALA A 429 -23.40 -1.31 -10.81
N VAL A 430 -22.31 -1.11 -11.57
CA VAL A 430 -21.85 -2.07 -12.60
C VAL A 430 -21.49 -3.39 -11.95
N ALA A 431 -20.75 -3.37 -10.84
CA ALA A 431 -20.37 -4.58 -10.14
C ALA A 431 -21.60 -5.39 -9.71
N PHE A 432 -22.63 -4.75 -9.12
CA PHE A 432 -23.89 -5.44 -8.80
C PHE A 432 -24.61 -6.00 -10.03
N ALA A 433 -24.71 -5.22 -11.11
CA ALA A 433 -25.37 -5.66 -12.34
C ALA A 433 -24.65 -6.85 -13.00
N LEU A 434 -23.31 -6.92 -12.91
CA LEU A 434 -22.52 -8.05 -13.39
C LEU A 434 -22.67 -9.30 -12.50
N ILE A 435 -22.74 -9.12 -11.18
CA ILE A 435 -23.00 -10.23 -10.23
C ILE A 435 -24.38 -10.83 -10.50
N THR A 436 -25.43 -9.99 -10.52
CA THR A 436 -26.82 -10.46 -10.71
C THR A 436 -27.08 -10.93 -12.14
N GLY A 437 -26.42 -10.32 -13.13
CA GLY A 437 -26.56 -10.60 -14.56
C GLY A 437 -27.86 -10.12 -15.19
N VAL A 438 -28.61 -9.25 -14.50
CA VAL A 438 -29.86 -8.68 -15.02
C VAL A 438 -29.52 -7.63 -16.07
N ARG A 439 -29.80 -7.92 -17.34
CA ARG A 439 -29.42 -7.04 -18.48
C ARG A 439 -30.10 -5.67 -18.40
N GLU A 440 -31.34 -5.64 -17.92
CA GLU A 440 -32.13 -4.43 -17.76
C GLU A 440 -31.48 -3.48 -16.75
N ASP A 441 -30.79 -4.02 -15.74
CA ASP A 441 -30.09 -3.23 -14.73
C ASP A 441 -28.74 -2.70 -15.23
N LEU A 442 -28.06 -3.47 -16.08
CA LEU A 442 -26.80 -3.07 -16.70
C LEU A 442 -26.98 -1.98 -17.78
N ALA A 443 -28.08 -2.02 -18.53
CA ALA A 443 -28.35 -1.13 -19.66
C ALA A 443 -28.17 0.38 -19.36
N PRO A 444 -28.78 0.98 -18.31
CA PRO A 444 -28.58 2.40 -18.02
C PRO A 444 -27.12 2.76 -17.70
N LEU A 445 -26.36 1.82 -17.11
CA LEU A 445 -24.95 2.03 -16.75
C LEU A 445 -24.06 2.09 -17.99
N VAL A 446 -24.35 1.26 -18.99
CA VAL A 446 -23.65 1.28 -20.29
C VAL A 446 -23.95 2.56 -21.05
N LEU A 447 -25.18 3.08 -20.96
CA LEU A 447 -25.57 4.33 -21.63
C LEU A 447 -24.91 5.57 -21.01
N THR A 448 -24.80 5.64 -19.68
CA THR A 448 -24.19 6.78 -18.99
C THR A 448 -22.66 6.74 -19.05
N GLY A 449 -22.06 5.67 -18.53
CA GLY A 449 -20.63 5.62 -18.24
C GLY A 449 -20.21 6.42 -17.00
N PRO A 450 -18.95 6.27 -16.57
CA PRO A 450 -18.45 6.81 -15.30
C PRO A 450 -18.37 8.34 -15.27
N THR A 451 -18.22 9.00 -16.41
CA THR A 451 -18.01 10.46 -16.50
C THR A 451 -19.29 11.23 -16.88
N PHE A 452 -20.45 10.57 -16.88
CA PHE A 452 -21.70 11.15 -17.37
C PHE A 452 -22.18 12.35 -16.53
N ALA A 453 -22.06 12.25 -15.20
CA ALA A 453 -22.48 13.31 -14.30
C ALA A 453 -21.43 14.42 -14.19
N HIS A 454 -20.15 14.06 -14.11
CA HIS A 454 -19.01 14.98 -14.05
C HIS A 454 -17.70 14.21 -14.35
N PRO A 455 -16.58 14.90 -14.61
CA PRO A 455 -15.27 14.25 -14.78
C PRO A 455 -14.88 13.39 -13.57
N ASP A 456 -14.15 12.31 -13.81
CA ASP A 456 -13.55 11.48 -12.78
C ASP A 456 -12.10 11.91 -12.54
N GLY A 457 -11.84 12.45 -11.35
CA GLY A 457 -10.50 12.89 -10.91
C GLY A 457 -9.81 11.90 -9.97
N SER A 458 -10.35 10.70 -9.79
CA SER A 458 -9.76 9.70 -8.90
C SER A 458 -8.66 8.89 -9.59
N ALA A 459 -7.85 8.17 -8.80
CA ALA A 459 -6.88 7.21 -9.34
C ALA A 459 -7.54 6.08 -10.16
N PHE A 460 -8.85 5.87 -10.03
CA PHE A 460 -9.58 4.76 -10.66
C PHE A 460 -10.14 5.13 -12.04
N THR A 461 -9.95 6.38 -12.50
CA THR A 461 -10.51 6.87 -13.77
C THR A 461 -10.19 5.97 -14.95
N ALA A 462 -8.94 5.53 -15.08
CA ALA A 462 -8.52 4.69 -16.21
C ALA A 462 -9.17 3.30 -16.17
N TYR A 463 -9.29 2.68 -14.98
CA TYR A 463 -9.98 1.40 -14.82
C TYR A 463 -11.47 1.51 -15.18
N ARG A 464 -12.17 2.55 -14.69
CA ARG A 464 -13.60 2.75 -15.00
C ARG A 464 -13.83 2.99 -16.49
N ALA A 465 -12.93 3.73 -17.14
CA ALA A 465 -12.97 3.91 -18.59
C ALA A 465 -12.77 2.57 -19.34
N ALA A 466 -11.82 1.74 -18.91
CA ALA A 466 -11.61 0.40 -19.46
C ALA A 466 -12.83 -0.51 -19.29
N LEU A 467 -13.42 -0.53 -18.08
CA LEU A 467 -14.61 -1.32 -17.80
C LEU A 467 -15.78 -0.85 -18.66
N HIS A 468 -15.98 0.45 -18.84
CA HIS A 468 -17.04 0.98 -19.69
C HIS A 468 -16.81 0.65 -21.17
N ALA A 469 -15.58 0.80 -21.66
CA ALA A 469 -15.20 0.46 -23.03
C ALA A 469 -15.44 -1.02 -23.34
N TYR A 470 -15.10 -1.90 -22.40
CA TYR A 470 -15.40 -3.33 -22.46
C TYR A 470 -16.90 -3.60 -22.55
N LEU A 471 -17.71 -2.98 -21.69
CA LEU A 471 -19.17 -3.20 -21.69
C LEU A 471 -19.87 -2.63 -22.92
N LYS A 472 -19.35 -1.54 -23.51
CA LYS A 472 -19.83 -0.99 -24.78
C LYS A 472 -19.34 -1.75 -26.01
N GLY A 473 -18.25 -2.51 -25.89
CA GLY A 473 -17.56 -3.11 -27.04
C GLY A 473 -16.87 -2.08 -27.93
N THR A 474 -16.40 -0.95 -27.37
CA THR A 474 -15.75 0.14 -28.10
C THR A 474 -14.33 0.37 -27.62
N GLU A 475 -13.32 0.02 -28.43
CA GLU A 475 -11.89 0.18 -28.13
C GLU A 475 -11.43 -0.33 -26.74
N PRO A 476 -11.87 -1.53 -26.28
CA PRO A 476 -11.58 -1.99 -24.92
C PRO A 476 -10.10 -2.24 -24.64
N GLU A 477 -9.32 -2.68 -25.64
CA GLU A 477 -7.88 -2.94 -25.50
C GLU A 477 -7.08 -1.68 -25.17
N ALA A 478 -7.30 -0.60 -25.91
CA ALA A 478 -6.60 0.66 -25.69
C ALA A 478 -6.91 1.24 -24.30
N ALA A 479 -8.17 1.14 -23.87
CA ALA A 479 -8.58 1.60 -22.55
C ALA A 479 -8.00 0.73 -21.42
N ALA A 480 -8.00 -0.61 -21.56
CA ALA A 480 -7.41 -1.52 -20.60
C ALA A 480 -5.89 -1.36 -20.48
N ARG A 481 -5.16 -1.12 -21.58
CA ARG A 481 -3.73 -0.80 -21.55
C ARG A 481 -3.42 0.46 -20.75
N ARG A 482 -4.26 1.50 -20.88
CA ARG A 482 -4.15 2.71 -20.06
C ARG A 482 -4.42 2.42 -18.58
N ALA A 483 -5.42 1.58 -18.28
CA ALA A 483 -5.71 1.20 -16.90
C ALA A 483 -4.53 0.46 -16.24
N LEU A 484 -3.84 -0.42 -16.96
CA LEU A 484 -2.63 -1.10 -16.49
C LEU A 484 -1.50 -0.11 -16.19
N GLN A 485 -1.26 0.85 -17.08
CA GLN A 485 -0.23 1.87 -16.88
C GLN A 485 -0.49 2.76 -15.66
N GLU A 486 -1.74 3.18 -15.45
CA GLU A 486 -2.09 3.99 -14.28
C GLU A 486 -2.08 3.18 -12.98
N ALA A 487 -2.42 1.88 -13.02
CA ALA A 487 -2.30 0.99 -11.87
C ALA A 487 -0.83 0.82 -11.44
N GLU A 488 0.10 0.69 -12.38
CA GLU A 488 1.53 0.58 -12.07
C GLU A 488 2.08 1.87 -11.43
N LYS A 489 1.66 3.04 -11.92
CA LYS A 489 2.03 4.34 -11.31
C LYS A 489 1.49 4.52 -9.90
N ALA A 490 0.35 3.90 -9.60
CA ALA A 490 -0.36 4.05 -8.33
C ALA A 490 0.03 2.99 -7.28
N LYS A 491 0.94 2.05 -7.58
CA LYS A 491 1.26 0.90 -6.71
C LYS A 491 1.67 1.27 -5.28
N ASP A 492 2.29 2.44 -5.09
CA ASP A 492 2.79 2.92 -3.79
C ASP A 492 1.86 3.95 -3.11
N TRP A 493 0.71 4.28 -3.71
CA TRP A 493 -0.16 5.36 -3.23
C TRP A 493 -0.99 4.98 -1.99
N GLY A 494 -0.98 3.70 -1.62
CA GLY A 494 -1.50 3.25 -0.34
C GLY A 494 -2.99 2.92 -0.28
N PHE A 495 -3.57 2.61 -1.43
CA PHE A 495 -4.91 2.06 -1.54
C PHE A 495 -4.94 0.92 -2.56
N ALA A 496 -5.87 -0.01 -2.39
CA ALA A 496 -6.05 -1.10 -3.32
C ALA A 496 -6.59 -0.59 -4.67
N MET A 497 -5.77 -0.71 -5.73
CA MET A 497 -6.20 -0.43 -7.08
C MET A 497 -7.21 -1.48 -7.59
N PRO A 498 -8.21 -1.10 -8.40
CA PRO A 498 -9.11 -2.06 -9.04
C PRO A 498 -8.35 -3.07 -9.93
N PRO A 499 -8.90 -4.27 -10.17
CA PRO A 499 -8.16 -5.38 -10.76
C PRO A 499 -7.99 -5.23 -12.30
N ALA A 500 -7.15 -4.30 -12.73
CA ALA A 500 -6.92 -3.97 -14.15
C ALA A 500 -6.36 -5.17 -14.95
N VAL A 501 -5.46 -5.96 -14.36
CA VAL A 501 -4.92 -7.19 -14.97
C VAL A 501 -6.06 -8.18 -15.23
N LEU A 502 -6.92 -8.43 -14.24
CA LEU A 502 -8.08 -9.33 -14.38
C LEU A 502 -9.04 -8.86 -15.49
N LEU A 503 -9.34 -7.56 -15.53
CA LEU A 503 -10.18 -6.98 -16.59
C LEU A 503 -9.55 -7.15 -17.97
N SER A 504 -8.24 -6.98 -18.10
CA SER A 504 -7.56 -7.14 -19.40
C SER A 504 -7.69 -8.55 -19.98
N GLN A 505 -7.78 -9.59 -19.13
CA GLN A 505 -7.99 -10.97 -19.59
C GLN A 505 -9.41 -11.19 -20.16
N LEU A 506 -10.41 -10.49 -19.63
CA LEU A 506 -11.76 -10.48 -20.19
C LEU A 506 -11.83 -9.76 -21.54
N VAL A 507 -11.03 -8.71 -21.71
CA VAL A 507 -10.89 -7.99 -22.99
C VAL A 507 -10.24 -8.90 -24.03
N GLU A 508 -9.14 -9.56 -23.66
CA GLU A 508 -8.43 -10.51 -24.53
C GLU A 508 -9.27 -11.76 -24.86
N GLY A 509 -10.13 -12.19 -23.93
CA GLY A 509 -10.91 -13.40 -24.08
C GLY A 509 -10.15 -14.67 -23.67
N ASP A 510 -9.17 -14.55 -22.79
CA ASP A 510 -8.29 -15.62 -22.35
C ASP A 510 -8.68 -16.20 -20.98
N GLU A 511 -9.36 -17.35 -20.99
CA GLU A 511 -9.85 -18.02 -19.78
C GLU A 511 -8.72 -18.54 -18.87
N GLU A 512 -7.59 -18.99 -19.43
CA GLU A 512 -6.47 -19.49 -18.63
C GLU A 512 -5.82 -18.34 -17.87
N SER A 513 -5.47 -17.26 -18.57
CA SER A 513 -4.90 -16.07 -17.94
C SER A 513 -5.88 -15.40 -16.99
N PHE A 514 -7.18 -15.43 -17.27
CA PHE A 514 -8.18 -14.91 -16.34
C PHE A 514 -8.12 -15.61 -14.98
N ASN A 515 -7.98 -16.94 -14.95
CA ASN A 515 -7.88 -17.69 -13.70
C ASN A 515 -6.58 -17.41 -12.94
N LEU A 516 -5.45 -17.24 -13.65
CA LEU A 516 -4.18 -16.83 -13.04
C LEU A 516 -4.29 -15.42 -12.41
N ALA A 517 -4.82 -14.45 -13.18
CA ALA A 517 -5.01 -13.08 -12.72
C ALA A 517 -6.06 -12.98 -11.59
N LEU A 518 -7.05 -13.87 -11.58
CA LEU A 518 -8.06 -13.95 -10.52
C LEU A 518 -7.42 -14.34 -9.18
N ALA A 519 -6.53 -15.34 -9.18
CA ALA A 519 -5.79 -15.71 -7.99
C ALA A 519 -4.92 -14.55 -7.48
N ASP A 520 -4.17 -13.88 -8.37
CA ASP A 520 -3.35 -12.72 -8.01
C ASP A 520 -4.17 -11.56 -7.43
N ALA A 521 -5.35 -11.28 -8.01
CA ALA A 521 -6.24 -10.22 -7.53
C ALA A 521 -6.79 -10.50 -6.13
N LEU A 522 -7.10 -11.77 -5.82
CA LEU A 522 -7.54 -12.19 -4.49
C LEU A 522 -6.40 -12.18 -3.47
N GLU A 523 -5.19 -12.60 -3.84
CA GLU A 523 -4.02 -12.52 -2.97
C GLU A 523 -3.63 -11.07 -2.68
N THR A 524 -3.70 -10.18 -3.68
CA THR A 524 -3.51 -8.73 -3.51
C THR A 524 -4.54 -8.16 -2.54
N HIS A 525 -5.81 -8.54 -2.68
CA HIS A 525 -6.87 -8.13 -1.76
C HIS A 525 -6.59 -8.63 -0.34
N ARG A 526 -6.23 -9.90 -0.16
CA ARG A 526 -5.84 -10.46 1.14
C ARG A 526 -4.68 -9.68 1.77
N ALA A 527 -3.60 -9.45 1.02
CA ALA A 527 -2.43 -8.75 1.52
C ALA A 527 -2.78 -7.32 1.98
N TYR A 528 -3.62 -6.60 1.23
CA TYR A 528 -4.06 -5.26 1.61
C TYR A 528 -4.86 -5.22 2.93
N TYR A 529 -5.75 -6.19 3.13
CA TYR A 529 -6.62 -6.25 4.32
C TYR A 529 -6.01 -6.96 5.53
N GLN A 530 -4.83 -7.56 5.38
CA GLN A 530 -4.03 -8.11 6.49
C GLN A 530 -3.21 -7.05 7.23
N VAL A 531 -3.20 -5.80 6.74
CA VAL A 531 -2.44 -4.70 7.32
C VAL A 531 -3.29 -3.92 8.32
N ALA A 532 -2.74 -3.65 9.49
CA ALA A 532 -3.34 -2.77 10.50
C ALA A 532 -4.80 -3.17 10.86
N ASP A 533 -5.71 -2.20 10.93
CA ASP A 533 -7.13 -2.36 11.25
C ASP A 533 -8.00 -2.52 9.99
N ARG A 534 -7.39 -2.59 8.80
CA ARG A 534 -8.13 -2.67 7.53
C ARG A 534 -9.03 -3.89 7.51
N GLY A 535 -8.59 -4.98 8.13
CA GLY A 535 -9.33 -6.22 8.31
C GLY A 535 -10.64 -6.09 9.11
N ASP A 536 -10.84 -5.00 9.86
CA ASP A 536 -12.07 -4.79 10.64
C ASP A 536 -13.24 -4.34 9.78
N GLY A 537 -12.97 -3.74 8.61
CA GLY A 537 -13.98 -3.27 7.67
C GLY A 537 -14.72 -4.40 6.94
N PRO A 538 -15.99 -4.19 6.52
CA PRO A 538 -16.74 -5.19 5.75
C PRO A 538 -16.01 -5.61 4.47
N GLU A 539 -15.31 -4.67 3.83
CA GLU A 539 -14.62 -4.87 2.56
C GLU A 539 -13.55 -5.97 2.59
N ALA A 540 -12.98 -6.27 3.77
CA ALA A 540 -12.05 -7.37 3.97
C ALA A 540 -12.65 -8.76 3.66
N SER A 541 -13.97 -8.85 3.55
CA SER A 541 -14.67 -10.13 3.35
C SER A 541 -14.73 -10.54 1.88
N VAL A 542 -14.91 -9.56 0.97
CA VAL A 542 -15.08 -9.76 -0.48
C VAL A 542 -14.71 -8.49 -1.23
N ASN A 543 -13.88 -8.64 -2.27
CA ASN A 543 -13.67 -7.62 -3.30
C ASN A 543 -14.82 -7.65 -4.33
N LEU A 544 -15.65 -6.61 -4.35
CA LEU A 544 -16.84 -6.54 -5.18
C LEU A 544 -16.53 -6.56 -6.68
N ASP A 545 -15.47 -5.90 -7.13
CA ASP A 545 -15.08 -5.87 -8.55
C ASP A 545 -14.56 -7.24 -9.00
N VAL A 546 -13.71 -7.89 -8.19
CA VAL A 546 -13.18 -9.22 -8.51
C VAL A 546 -14.31 -10.25 -8.62
N LEU A 547 -15.24 -10.23 -7.65
CA LEU A 547 -16.43 -11.09 -7.69
C LEU A 547 -17.31 -10.80 -8.91
N ALA A 548 -17.52 -9.53 -9.25
CA ALA A 548 -18.31 -9.13 -10.41
C ALA A 548 -17.72 -9.64 -11.73
N LEU A 549 -16.40 -9.50 -11.91
CA LEU A 549 -15.71 -10.00 -13.10
C LEU A 549 -15.74 -11.54 -13.15
N ALA A 550 -15.61 -12.23 -12.02
CA ALA A 550 -15.71 -13.70 -11.95
C ALA A 550 -17.12 -14.20 -12.30
N CYS A 551 -18.18 -13.59 -11.75
CA CYS A 551 -19.56 -13.91 -12.11
C CYS A 551 -19.84 -13.64 -13.59
N HIS A 552 -19.32 -12.54 -14.13
CA HIS A 552 -19.47 -12.21 -15.54
C HIS A 552 -18.74 -13.21 -16.46
N ALA A 553 -17.51 -13.58 -16.13
CA ALA A 553 -16.76 -14.63 -16.82
C ALA A 553 -17.53 -15.97 -16.82
N ARG A 554 -18.05 -16.36 -15.64
CA ARG A 554 -18.86 -17.58 -15.50
C ARG A 554 -20.09 -17.58 -16.40
N ARG A 555 -20.80 -16.44 -16.46
CA ARG A 555 -21.99 -16.26 -17.29
C ARG A 555 -21.68 -16.24 -18.80
N ARG A 556 -20.43 -15.95 -19.18
CA ARG A 556 -19.91 -16.11 -20.55
C ARG A 556 -19.53 -17.56 -20.89
N GLY A 557 -19.62 -18.49 -19.95
CA GLY A 557 -19.32 -19.91 -20.14
C GLY A 557 -17.93 -20.33 -19.66
N TRP A 558 -17.16 -19.43 -19.05
CA TRP A 558 -15.82 -19.78 -18.54
C TRP A 558 -15.90 -20.59 -17.26
N SER A 559 -14.90 -21.44 -17.04
CA SER A 559 -14.72 -22.18 -15.80
C SER A 559 -13.89 -21.34 -14.83
N ILE A 560 -14.45 -21.09 -13.64
CA ILE A 560 -13.73 -20.47 -12.54
C ILE A 560 -13.01 -21.56 -11.77
N ARG A 561 -11.69 -21.65 -11.95
CA ARG A 561 -10.77 -22.64 -11.37
C ARG A 561 -9.96 -22.05 -10.21
N VAL A 562 -10.58 -21.16 -9.45
CA VAL A 562 -10.00 -20.57 -8.23
C VAL A 562 -10.96 -20.85 -7.08
N GLU A 563 -10.47 -21.51 -6.04
CA GLU A 563 -11.22 -21.80 -4.82
C GLU A 563 -10.84 -20.78 -3.75
N SER A 564 -11.82 -20.01 -3.28
CA SER A 564 -11.58 -18.99 -2.26
C SER A 564 -12.86 -18.60 -1.52
N PRO A 565 -12.82 -18.39 -0.19
CA PRO A 565 -13.93 -17.79 0.54
C PRO A 565 -14.30 -16.37 0.07
N TYR A 566 -13.40 -15.67 -0.63
CA TYR A 566 -13.68 -14.38 -1.28
C TYR A 566 -14.64 -14.51 -2.49
N LEU A 567 -14.83 -15.72 -3.01
CA LEU A 567 -15.72 -16.04 -4.13
C LEU A 567 -16.83 -17.00 -3.66
N PRO A 568 -17.92 -16.50 -3.08
CA PRO A 568 -18.97 -17.37 -2.54
C PRO A 568 -19.54 -18.30 -3.63
N GLN A 569 -19.40 -19.61 -3.43
CA GLN A 569 -19.69 -20.61 -4.47
C GLN A 569 -21.12 -20.54 -5.00
N TYR A 570 -22.09 -20.24 -4.14
CA TYR A 570 -23.50 -20.12 -4.52
C TYR A 570 -23.74 -18.96 -5.52
N LEU A 571 -22.90 -17.90 -5.52
CA LEU A 571 -22.98 -16.82 -6.50
C LEU A 571 -22.40 -17.23 -7.85
N LEU A 572 -21.28 -17.96 -7.85
CA LEU A 572 -20.70 -18.50 -9.07
C LEU A 572 -21.65 -19.51 -9.73
N GLN A 573 -22.32 -20.34 -8.93
CA GLN A 573 -23.37 -21.25 -9.42
C GLN A 573 -24.59 -20.50 -9.98
N ALA A 574 -25.04 -19.43 -9.31
CA ALA A 574 -26.14 -18.60 -9.81
C ALA A 574 -25.79 -17.82 -11.09
N ALA A 575 -24.49 -17.70 -11.41
CA ALA A 575 -23.97 -17.04 -12.60
C ALA A 575 -23.70 -18.00 -13.77
N GLU A 576 -24.17 -19.25 -13.71
CA GLU A 576 -24.03 -20.19 -14.82
C GLU A 576 -24.74 -19.70 -16.10
N PRO A 577 -24.22 -20.05 -17.30
CA PRO A 577 -24.91 -19.77 -18.56
C PRO A 577 -26.31 -20.39 -18.56
N LEU A 578 -27.31 -19.62 -18.99
CA LEU A 578 -28.68 -20.10 -19.19
C LEU A 578 -28.80 -21.07 -20.37
#